data_AF-A0A9N7N2J5-F1
#
_entry.id   AF-A0A9N7N2J5-F1
#
_cell.length_a   1.000
_cell.length_b   1.000
_cell.length_c   1.000
_cell.angle_alpha   90.00
_cell.angle_beta   90.00
_cell.angle_gamma   90.00
#
_symmetry.space_group_name_H-M   'P 1'
#
loop_
_entity.id
_entity.type
_entity.pdbx_description
1 polymer ?
#
loop_
_entity_poly.entity_id
_entity_poly.type
_entity_poly.pdbx_seq_one_letter_code
_entity_poly.pdbx_strand_id
1 'polypeptide(L)'
;MSAVETSAPMDISEPNPTVCDVPEQDAGVFEPPDVRHAPPPLQPPPPPSISPPPPFLNEDKVTVSVEVLLKPSSTAKSDDVQLAVERMLEKRSMSYVDGSISVPLDDTFLVDNVERICICDSDVWVENHDILLFWQVKPAVHVFQLSEEGPCEDISNDGQLASFNEWILPAKEFDGMWESLIYDSGLKQRLLRYAASALLFTEKCVNPFLVSWNR
;
A
#
# COMPACT_ATOMS: atom_id res chain seq x y z
N MET A 1 -6.81 -4.38 -52.16
CA MET A 1 -5.45 -3.88 -52.41
C MET A 1 -4.69 -4.01 -51.10
N SER A 2 -3.99 -5.13 -50.93
CA SER A 2 -3.13 -5.39 -49.77
C SER A 2 -1.77 -4.75 -50.01
N ALA A 3 -1.28 -3.98 -49.04
CA ALA A 3 0.13 -3.63 -48.95
C ALA A 3 0.73 -4.43 -47.78
N VAL A 4 1.63 -5.33 -48.14
CA VAL A 4 2.56 -6.02 -47.25
C VAL A 4 3.78 -5.11 -47.16
N GLU A 5 4.23 -4.77 -45.95
CA GLU A 5 5.55 -4.18 -45.74
C GLU A 5 6.38 -5.05 -44.79
N THR A 6 7.60 -5.28 -45.25
CA THR A 6 8.55 -6.33 -44.90
C THR A 6 9.48 -5.94 -43.75
N SER A 7 9.80 -6.93 -42.91
CA SER A 7 10.84 -6.90 -41.87
C SER A 7 12.27 -6.70 -42.40
N ALA A 8 13.14 -6.13 -41.58
CA ALA A 8 14.57 -6.41 -41.56
C ALA A 8 15.12 -6.33 -40.10
N PRO A 9 16.05 -7.22 -39.70
CA PRO A 9 16.55 -7.36 -38.33
C PRO A 9 17.82 -6.54 -38.07
N MET A 10 18.11 -6.20 -36.81
CA MET A 10 19.44 -5.76 -36.37
C MET A 10 20.06 -6.83 -35.48
N ASP A 11 21.31 -7.19 -35.80
CA ASP A 11 22.14 -8.16 -35.08
C ASP A 11 23.44 -7.50 -34.58
N ILE A 12 23.84 -8.00 -33.41
CA ILE A 12 25.03 -7.92 -32.54
C ILE A 12 26.25 -7.03 -32.86
N SER A 13 26.88 -6.52 -31.78
CA SER A 13 28.35 -6.51 -31.59
C SER A 13 28.75 -6.34 -30.11
N GLU A 14 29.38 -7.36 -29.54
CA GLU A 14 30.13 -7.34 -28.26
C GLU A 14 31.58 -6.85 -28.48
N PRO A 15 32.26 -6.22 -27.51
CA PRO A 15 33.71 -6.03 -27.56
C PRO A 15 34.46 -6.96 -26.59
N ASN A 16 35.41 -7.74 -27.13
CA ASN A 16 36.44 -8.49 -26.40
C ASN A 16 37.80 -7.73 -26.49
N PRO A 17 38.75 -7.89 -25.55
CA PRO A 17 39.87 -6.97 -25.33
C PRO A 17 41.11 -7.32 -26.14
N THR A 18 41.87 -6.28 -26.51
CA THR A 18 43.17 -6.40 -27.20
C THR A 18 44.32 -6.22 -26.20
N VAL A 19 45.28 -7.14 -26.26
CA VAL A 19 46.58 -7.15 -25.56
C VAL A 19 47.69 -6.71 -26.52
N CYS A 20 48.88 -6.43 -25.96
CA CYS A 20 50.22 -6.26 -26.58
C CYS A 20 50.64 -4.77 -26.74
N ASP A 21 51.86 -4.29 -26.43
CA ASP A 21 53.19 -4.91 -26.43
C ASP A 21 54.20 -4.12 -25.55
N VAL A 22 55.30 -4.80 -25.18
CA VAL A 22 56.52 -4.30 -24.51
C VAL A 22 57.58 -3.93 -25.57
N PRO A 23 58.66 -3.19 -25.22
CA PRO A 23 59.98 -3.71 -25.60
C PRO A 23 61.09 -3.62 -24.53
N GLU A 24 62.03 -4.57 -24.67
CA GLU A 24 63.25 -4.91 -23.92
C GLU A 24 64.38 -3.88 -23.91
N GLN A 25 65.29 -4.02 -22.93
CA GLN A 25 66.77 -3.93 -23.01
C GLN A 25 67.35 -4.10 -21.58
N ASP A 26 68.54 -4.62 -21.27
CA ASP A 26 69.51 -5.60 -21.81
C ASP A 26 70.55 -5.79 -20.66
N ALA A 27 71.19 -6.96 -20.64
CA ALA A 27 72.50 -7.27 -20.05
C ALA A 27 72.71 -7.33 -18.51
N GLY A 28 73.29 -8.45 -18.07
CA GLY A 28 74.36 -8.43 -17.06
C GLY A 28 74.29 -9.48 -15.95
N VAL A 29 75.05 -10.57 -16.14
CA VAL A 29 75.38 -11.66 -15.19
C VAL A 29 76.07 -11.16 -13.91
N PHE A 30 75.72 -11.68 -12.72
CA PHE A 30 76.64 -12.19 -11.66
C PHE A 30 75.88 -12.66 -10.40
N GLU A 31 76.23 -13.85 -9.88
CA GLU A 31 75.79 -14.44 -8.60
C GLU A 31 77.05 -14.71 -7.72
N PRO A 32 76.96 -15.03 -6.42
CA PRO A 32 76.68 -14.19 -5.24
C PRO A 32 77.93 -14.09 -4.31
N PRO A 33 77.93 -13.41 -3.14
CA PRO A 33 77.38 -14.03 -1.92
C PRO A 33 76.68 -13.07 -0.94
N ASP A 34 75.68 -13.67 -0.27
CA ASP A 34 75.22 -13.50 1.11
C ASP A 34 75.88 -12.43 1.99
N VAL A 35 75.09 -11.53 2.59
CA VAL A 35 75.20 -11.05 3.99
C VAL A 35 74.09 -10.01 4.28
N ARG A 36 73.22 -10.39 5.23
CA ARG A 36 72.40 -9.58 6.16
C ARG A 36 71.01 -9.07 5.71
N HIS A 37 70.05 -9.49 6.52
CA HIS A 37 68.61 -9.23 6.50
C HIS A 37 68.19 -7.78 6.20
N ALA A 38 67.42 -7.61 5.12
CA ALA A 38 66.54 -6.47 4.93
C ALA A 38 65.17 -6.77 5.58
N PRO A 39 64.46 -5.79 6.16
CA PRO A 39 63.14 -6.00 6.72
C PRO A 39 62.12 -6.34 5.62
N PRO A 40 61.07 -7.12 5.91
CA PRO A 40 60.08 -7.49 4.91
C PRO A 40 59.34 -6.25 4.39
N PRO A 41 58.92 -6.22 3.11
CA PRO A 41 58.15 -5.12 2.57
C PRO A 41 56.81 -4.98 3.31
N LEU A 42 56.46 -3.74 3.66
CA LEU A 42 55.17 -3.40 4.29
C LEU A 42 54.03 -3.89 3.38
N GLN A 43 53.17 -4.75 3.91
CA GLN A 43 51.95 -5.16 3.22
C GLN A 43 51.06 -3.92 2.98
N PRO A 44 50.42 -3.79 1.80
CA PRO A 44 49.45 -2.72 1.57
C PRO A 44 48.26 -2.88 2.53
N PRO A 45 47.64 -1.77 2.99
CA PRO A 45 46.52 -1.85 3.91
C PRO A 45 45.36 -2.62 3.28
N PRO A 46 44.60 -3.40 4.07
CA PRO A 46 43.43 -4.08 3.56
C PRO A 46 42.43 -3.05 3.01
N PRO A 47 41.68 -3.39 1.95
CA PRO A 47 40.63 -2.51 1.44
C PRO A 47 39.63 -2.22 2.56
N PRO A 48 38.99 -1.03 2.57
CA PRO A 48 37.99 -0.71 3.59
C PRO A 48 36.91 -1.78 3.54
N SER A 49 36.65 -2.43 4.67
CA SER A 49 35.49 -3.29 4.84
C SER A 49 34.25 -2.45 4.58
N ILE A 50 33.67 -2.61 3.39
CA ILE A 50 32.34 -2.11 3.10
C ILE A 50 31.42 -2.96 3.96
N SER A 51 31.07 -2.45 5.14
CA SER A 51 29.93 -2.97 5.88
C SER A 51 28.74 -2.99 4.93
N PRO A 52 27.98 -4.09 4.82
CA PRO A 52 26.74 -4.06 4.06
C PRO A 52 25.93 -2.86 4.56
N PRO A 53 25.26 -2.11 3.67
CA PRO A 53 24.36 -1.08 4.13
C PRO A 53 23.44 -1.73 5.17
N PRO A 54 23.15 -1.04 6.29
CA PRO A 54 22.16 -1.57 7.23
C PRO A 54 20.93 -1.94 6.39
N PRO A 55 20.27 -3.09 6.65
CA PRO A 55 19.06 -3.41 5.93
C PRO A 55 18.19 -2.17 6.02
N PHE A 56 17.84 -1.61 4.87
CA PHE A 56 16.89 -0.51 4.82
C PHE A 56 15.60 -1.07 5.40
N LEU A 57 15.41 -0.90 6.72
CA LEU A 57 14.15 -1.10 7.41
C LEU A 57 13.24 0.08 7.04
N ASN A 58 13.02 0.28 5.75
CA ASN A 58 11.81 0.95 5.33
C ASN A 58 10.76 -0.16 5.29
N GLU A 59 10.25 -0.52 6.48
CA GLU A 59 8.96 -1.21 6.60
C GLU A 59 7.87 -0.24 6.15
N ASP A 60 7.87 0.16 4.87
CA ASP A 60 6.79 0.89 4.25
C ASP A 60 5.64 -0.12 4.05
N LYS A 61 4.98 -0.46 5.16
CA LYS A 61 3.83 -1.34 5.16
C LYS A 61 2.73 -0.69 4.34
N VAL A 62 2.16 -1.47 3.44
CA VAL A 62 1.00 -1.12 2.64
C VAL A 62 -0.20 -0.97 3.56
N THR A 63 -0.82 0.21 3.57
CA THR A 63 -2.07 0.42 4.32
C THR A 63 -3.22 -0.22 3.56
N VAL A 64 -4.00 -1.07 4.23
CA VAL A 64 -5.21 -1.70 3.68
C VAL A 64 -6.41 -1.32 4.54
N SER A 65 -7.46 -0.79 3.92
CA SER A 65 -8.69 -0.40 4.61
C SER A 65 -9.49 -1.64 5.02
N VAL A 66 -9.90 -1.67 6.28
CA VAL A 66 -10.76 -2.73 6.83
C VAL A 66 -11.97 -2.10 7.48
N GLU A 67 -13.13 -2.36 6.93
CA GLU A 67 -14.42 -1.89 7.44
C GLU A 67 -15.02 -2.90 8.41
N VAL A 68 -15.45 -2.42 9.58
CA VAL A 68 -16.03 -3.24 10.64
C VAL A 68 -17.39 -2.67 11.03
N LEU A 69 -18.43 -3.39 10.63
CA LEU A 69 -19.81 -3.09 11.01
C LEU A 69 -20.13 -3.73 12.36
N LEU A 70 -20.51 -2.91 13.33
CA LEU A 70 -21.05 -3.35 14.61
C LEU A 70 -22.52 -3.75 14.48
N LYS A 71 -22.93 -4.71 15.31
CA LYS A 71 -24.35 -5.04 15.46
C LYS A 71 -25.11 -3.87 16.08
N PRO A 72 -26.41 -3.70 15.76
CA PRO A 72 -27.26 -2.67 16.36
C PRO A 72 -27.34 -2.74 17.90
N SER A 73 -27.21 -3.95 18.46
CA SER A 73 -27.25 -4.19 19.91
C SER A 73 -25.90 -4.01 20.61
N SER A 74 -24.81 -3.78 19.87
CA SER A 74 -23.49 -3.64 20.47
C SER A 74 -23.36 -2.32 21.21
N THR A 75 -22.73 -2.37 22.38
CA THR A 75 -22.34 -1.19 23.18
C THR A 75 -20.83 -1.16 23.41
N ALA A 76 -20.08 -1.97 22.66
CA ALA A 76 -18.63 -2.01 22.73
C ALA A 76 -18.03 -0.71 22.21
N LYS A 77 -16.89 -0.30 22.78
CA LYS A 77 -16.16 0.87 22.29
C LYS A 77 -15.50 0.54 20.96
N SER A 78 -15.51 1.51 20.05
CA SER A 78 -14.84 1.42 18.75
C SER A 78 -13.38 0.99 18.89
N ASP A 79 -12.66 1.57 19.85
CA ASP A 79 -11.23 1.35 20.05
C ASP A 79 -10.94 -0.10 20.48
N ASP A 80 -11.79 -0.67 21.34
CA ASP A 80 -11.65 -2.05 21.82
C ASP A 80 -11.91 -3.04 20.67
N VAL A 81 -12.91 -2.75 19.83
CA VAL A 81 -13.21 -3.56 18.63
C VAL A 81 -12.09 -3.44 17.60
N GLN A 82 -11.59 -2.23 17.36
CA GLN A 82 -10.46 -2.00 16.47
C GLN A 82 -9.25 -2.85 16.88
N LEU A 83 -8.83 -2.78 18.15
CA LEU A 83 -7.70 -3.56 18.65
C LEU A 83 -7.93 -5.07 18.56
N ALA A 84 -9.17 -5.52 18.79
CA ALA A 84 -9.52 -6.94 18.66
C ALA A 84 -9.43 -7.42 17.21
N VAL A 85 -9.92 -6.62 16.25
CA VAL A 85 -9.83 -6.92 14.82
C VAL A 85 -8.39 -6.88 14.33
N GLU A 86 -7.59 -5.88 14.72
CA GLU A 86 -6.16 -5.81 14.37
C GLU A 86 -5.42 -7.07 14.84
N ARG A 87 -5.60 -7.45 16.12
CA ARG A 87 -5.01 -8.68 16.68
C ARG A 87 -5.47 -9.94 15.96
N MET A 88 -6.74 -9.99 15.55
CA MET A 88 -7.29 -11.10 14.79
C MET A 88 -6.62 -11.22 13.41
N LEU A 89 -6.41 -10.09 12.72
CA LEU A 89 -5.79 -10.05 11.40
C LEU A 89 -4.30 -10.44 11.48
N GLU A 90 -3.56 -9.95 12.47
CA GLU A 90 -2.13 -10.28 12.65
C GLU A 90 -1.87 -11.78 12.89
N LYS A 91 -2.80 -12.47 13.54
CA LYS A 91 -2.68 -13.90 13.85
C LYS A 91 -3.00 -14.81 12.66
N ARG A 92 -3.65 -14.28 11.62
CA ARG A 92 -4.07 -15.07 10.46
C ARG A 92 -3.14 -14.84 9.28
N SER A 93 -2.80 -15.93 8.60
CA SER A 93 -2.26 -15.87 7.24
C SER A 93 -3.42 -15.92 6.25
N MET A 94 -3.92 -14.74 5.85
CA MET A 94 -4.96 -14.61 4.83
C MET A 94 -4.49 -13.72 3.69
N SER A 95 -5.10 -13.89 2.51
CA SER A 95 -4.92 -12.97 1.40
C SER A 95 -5.73 -11.69 1.63
N TYR A 96 -5.09 -10.53 1.47
CA TYR A 96 -5.76 -9.23 1.52
C TYR A 96 -6.41 -8.93 0.17
N VAL A 97 -7.58 -9.53 -0.03
CA VAL A 97 -8.42 -9.33 -1.22
C VAL A 97 -9.73 -8.74 -0.75
N ASP A 98 -10.31 -7.84 -1.55
CA ASP A 98 -11.60 -7.23 -1.24
C ASP A 98 -12.69 -8.29 -1.02
N GLY A 99 -13.45 -8.09 0.05
CA GLY A 99 -14.51 -9.00 0.44
C GLY A 99 -14.61 -9.23 1.95
N SER A 100 -15.57 -10.07 2.33
CA SER A 100 -15.89 -10.32 3.73
C SER A 100 -14.91 -11.29 4.40
N ILE A 101 -14.56 -10.99 5.65
CA ILE A 101 -13.74 -11.84 6.51
C ILE A 101 -14.64 -12.48 7.57
N SER A 102 -14.55 -13.80 7.70
CA SER A 102 -15.27 -14.53 8.76
C SER A 102 -14.59 -14.34 10.13
N VAL A 103 -15.38 -13.90 11.11
CA VAL A 103 -14.97 -13.80 12.51
C VAL A 103 -14.67 -15.21 13.08
N PRO A 104 -13.52 -15.42 13.74
CA PRO A 104 -13.23 -16.67 14.43
C PRO A 104 -14.27 -16.96 15.51
N LEU A 105 -14.82 -18.19 15.55
CA LEU A 105 -15.83 -18.58 16.55
C LEU A 105 -15.27 -18.64 17.99
N ASP A 106 -13.95 -18.73 18.13
CA ASP A 106 -13.21 -18.68 19.38
C ASP A 106 -13.10 -17.27 19.96
N ASP A 107 -13.33 -16.22 19.17
CA ASP A 107 -13.37 -14.84 19.64
C ASP A 107 -14.80 -14.44 20.01
N THR A 108 -15.21 -14.76 21.23
CA THR A 108 -16.55 -14.45 21.73
C THR A 108 -16.85 -12.95 21.70
N PHE A 109 -15.85 -12.11 21.93
CA PHE A 109 -16.02 -10.66 21.94
C PHE A 109 -16.37 -10.14 20.55
N LEU A 110 -15.64 -10.54 19.52
CA LEU A 110 -15.95 -10.15 18.14
C LEU A 110 -17.27 -10.77 17.69
N VAL A 111 -17.53 -12.04 18.01
CA VAL A 111 -18.79 -12.71 17.65
C VAL A 111 -20.00 -11.99 18.26
N ASP A 112 -19.91 -11.49 19.48
CA ASP A 112 -21.03 -10.82 20.14
C ASP A 112 -21.28 -9.42 19.59
N ASN A 113 -20.24 -8.69 19.19
CA ASN A 113 -20.33 -7.26 18.88
C ASN A 113 -20.27 -6.92 17.38
N VAL A 114 -19.59 -7.72 16.56
CA VAL A 114 -19.36 -7.45 15.15
C VAL A 114 -20.37 -8.18 14.28
N GLU A 115 -20.95 -7.48 13.33
CA GLU A 115 -21.86 -8.03 12.32
C GLU A 115 -21.11 -8.42 11.05
N ARG A 116 -20.21 -7.54 10.56
CA ARG A 116 -19.49 -7.74 9.30
C ARG A 116 -18.08 -7.16 9.39
N ILE A 117 -17.11 -7.87 8.83
CA ILE A 117 -15.76 -7.36 8.58
C ILE A 117 -15.51 -7.47 7.07
N CYS A 118 -15.07 -6.39 6.43
CA CYS A 118 -14.74 -6.36 5.01
C CYS A 118 -13.37 -5.73 4.79
N ILE A 119 -12.59 -6.33 3.89
CA ILE A 119 -11.44 -5.64 3.27
C ILE A 119 -12.00 -4.83 2.11
N CYS A 120 -11.62 -3.55 2.06
CA CYS A 120 -12.04 -2.62 1.03
C CYS A 120 -10.81 -1.90 0.43
N ASP A 121 -10.99 -1.34 -0.77
CA ASP A 121 -10.00 -0.53 -1.48
C ASP A 121 -8.67 -1.26 -1.81
N SER A 122 -8.69 -2.58 -1.98
CA SER A 122 -7.48 -3.33 -2.37
C SER A 122 -6.99 -2.96 -3.78
N ASP A 123 -7.87 -2.42 -4.62
CA ASP A 123 -7.63 -2.04 -6.02
C ASP A 123 -6.45 -1.07 -6.23
N VAL A 124 -6.05 -0.33 -5.19
CA VAL A 124 -4.86 0.53 -5.24
C VAL A 124 -3.57 -0.29 -5.48
N TRP A 125 -3.58 -1.58 -5.15
CA TRP A 125 -2.42 -2.48 -5.22
C TRP A 125 -2.58 -3.61 -6.25
N VAL A 126 -3.82 -3.89 -6.67
CA VAL A 126 -4.15 -4.95 -7.64
C VAL A 126 -3.63 -4.65 -9.05
N GLU A 127 -3.33 -3.40 -9.39
CA GLU A 127 -2.71 -3.05 -10.69
C GLU A 127 -1.39 -3.81 -10.92
N ASN A 128 -0.70 -4.22 -9.86
CA ASN A 128 0.57 -4.97 -9.93
C ASN A 128 0.44 -6.50 -9.77
N HIS A 129 -0.77 -7.04 -9.55
CA HIS A 129 -1.01 -8.49 -9.31
C HIS A 129 -0.16 -9.11 -8.18
N ASP A 130 0.32 -8.29 -7.24
CA ASP A 130 1.13 -8.76 -6.12
C ASP A 130 0.23 -9.27 -4.98
N ILE A 131 0.46 -10.51 -4.55
CA ILE A 131 -0.18 -11.06 -3.36
C ILE A 131 0.43 -10.38 -2.14
N LEU A 132 -0.36 -9.56 -1.44
CA LEU A 132 0.08 -8.91 -0.19
C LEU A 132 0.18 -9.92 0.95
N LEU A 133 1.35 -10.00 1.56
CA LEU A 133 1.62 -10.87 2.70
C LEU A 133 1.37 -10.11 4.01
N PHE A 134 0.98 -10.82 5.09
CA PHE A 134 0.56 -10.18 6.34
C PHE A 134 1.61 -9.25 6.97
N TRP A 135 2.90 -9.50 6.75
CA TRP A 135 3.97 -8.64 7.25
C TRP A 135 4.17 -7.36 6.43
N GLN A 136 3.71 -7.35 5.18
CA GLN A 136 3.77 -6.18 4.30
C GLN A 136 2.58 -5.25 4.50
N VAL A 137 1.55 -5.67 5.25
CA VAL A 137 0.31 -4.92 5.40
C VAL A 137 0.20 -4.29 6.78
N LYS A 138 -0.34 -3.07 6.80
CA LYS A 138 -0.84 -2.39 7.99
C LYS A 138 -2.35 -2.19 7.82
N PRO A 139 -3.20 -2.92 8.55
CA PRO A 139 -4.64 -2.71 8.46
C PRO A 139 -5.02 -1.34 9.06
N ALA A 140 -5.82 -0.57 8.33
CA ALA A 140 -6.51 0.61 8.80
C ALA A 140 -7.96 0.23 9.10
N VAL A 141 -8.27 0.01 10.37
CA VAL A 141 -9.59 -0.48 10.79
C VAL A 141 -10.54 0.69 11.02
N HIS A 142 -11.70 0.65 10.36
CA HIS A 142 -12.77 1.63 10.44
C HIS A 142 -13.99 0.98 11.07
N VAL A 143 -14.24 1.26 12.35
CA VAL A 143 -15.38 0.70 13.10
C VAL A 143 -16.56 1.65 13.01
N PHE A 144 -17.72 1.14 12.65
CA PHE A 144 -18.95 1.93 12.56
C PHE A 144 -20.20 1.10 12.90
N GLN A 145 -21.29 1.80 13.17
CA GLN A 145 -22.61 1.23 13.41
C GLN A 145 -23.62 1.99 12.55
N LEU A 146 -24.54 1.26 11.90
CA LEU A 146 -25.53 1.87 11.03
C LEU A 146 -26.67 2.49 11.86
N SER A 147 -27.05 3.72 11.51
CA SER A 147 -28.28 4.33 11.95
C SER A 147 -29.46 3.63 11.25
N GLU A 148 -30.42 3.16 12.05
CA GLU A 148 -31.70 2.63 11.53
C GLU A 148 -32.77 3.72 11.39
N GLU A 149 -32.45 4.96 11.79
CA GLU A 149 -33.31 6.13 11.60
C GLU A 149 -33.32 6.51 10.11
N GLY A 150 -34.53 6.61 9.56
CA GLY A 150 -34.75 6.96 8.17
C GLY A 150 -34.54 8.45 7.88
N PRO A 151 -34.99 8.95 6.71
CA PRO A 151 -34.89 10.37 6.40
C PRO A 151 -35.66 11.19 7.44
N CYS A 152 -35.00 12.18 8.03
CA CYS A 152 -35.64 13.15 8.91
C CYS A 152 -36.62 14.00 8.08
N GLU A 153 -37.91 13.80 8.30
CA GLU A 153 -38.97 14.64 7.75
C GLU A 153 -39.34 15.69 8.80
N ASP A 154 -38.73 16.87 8.74
CA ASP A 154 -39.15 18.01 9.54
C ASP A 154 -40.55 18.45 9.09
N ILE A 155 -41.58 17.86 9.72
CA ILE A 155 -42.98 18.28 9.54
C ILE A 155 -43.07 19.70 10.08
N SER A 156 -43.06 20.67 9.18
CA SER A 156 -43.10 22.06 9.58
C SER A 156 -44.47 22.32 10.24
N ASN A 157 -44.53 23.24 11.20
CA ASN A 157 -45.75 23.49 12.01
C ASN A 157 -46.97 23.94 11.17
N ASP A 158 -46.79 24.20 9.88
CA ASP A 158 -47.82 24.52 8.89
C ASP A 158 -48.41 23.28 8.17
N GLY A 159 -47.95 22.07 8.49
CA GLY A 159 -48.41 20.82 7.87
C GLY A 159 -47.84 20.58 6.46
N GLN A 160 -46.82 21.34 6.05
CA GLN A 160 -46.13 21.12 4.79
C GLN A 160 -45.13 19.96 4.92
N LEU A 161 -45.16 19.05 3.95
CA LEU A 161 -44.17 17.97 3.83
C LEU A 161 -42.78 18.58 3.56
N ALA A 162 -41.74 18.01 4.18
CA ALA A 162 -40.36 18.42 3.96
C ALA A 162 -40.00 18.32 2.47
N SER A 163 -39.33 19.35 1.94
CA SER A 163 -38.89 19.39 0.54
C SER A 163 -37.51 18.77 0.31
N PHE A 164 -36.87 18.31 1.39
CA PHE A 164 -35.57 17.66 1.37
C PHE A 164 -35.60 16.46 2.32
N ASN A 165 -34.66 15.54 2.11
CA ASN A 165 -34.43 14.40 2.97
C ASN A 165 -33.07 14.55 3.63
N GLU A 166 -32.99 14.30 4.93
CA GLU A 166 -31.75 14.33 5.71
C GLU A 166 -31.52 12.98 6.38
N TRP A 167 -30.30 12.45 6.29
CA TRP A 167 -29.92 11.19 6.93
C TRP A 167 -28.72 11.38 7.84
N ILE A 168 -28.76 10.70 9.00
CA ILE A 168 -27.58 10.57 9.86
C ILE A 168 -26.70 9.45 9.31
N LEU A 169 -25.44 9.77 9.02
CA LEU A 169 -24.46 8.82 8.52
C LEU A 169 -23.69 8.15 9.67
N PRO A 170 -23.31 6.87 9.53
CA PRO A 170 -23.63 5.96 8.43
C PRO A 170 -25.10 5.47 8.48
N ALA A 171 -25.84 5.61 7.37
CA ALA A 171 -27.26 5.23 7.30
C ALA A 171 -27.45 3.82 6.74
N LYS A 172 -28.36 3.03 7.32
CA LYS A 172 -28.63 1.65 6.91
C LYS A 172 -29.10 1.53 5.46
N GLU A 173 -29.80 2.54 4.96
CA GLU A 173 -30.30 2.62 3.58
C GLU A 173 -29.18 2.69 2.54
N PHE A 174 -27.98 3.12 2.95
CA PHE A 174 -26.81 3.22 2.07
C PHE A 174 -25.83 2.06 2.22
N ASP A 175 -26.06 1.13 3.17
CA ASP A 175 -25.22 -0.06 3.32
C ASP A 175 -25.25 -0.92 2.05
N GLY A 176 -24.07 -1.29 1.55
CA GLY A 176 -23.91 -2.05 0.31
C GLY A 176 -24.25 -1.29 -0.99
N MET A 177 -24.73 -0.03 -0.91
CA MET A 177 -25.05 0.74 -2.11
C MET A 177 -23.81 0.96 -2.99
N TRP A 178 -22.65 1.25 -2.38
CA TRP A 178 -21.38 1.43 -3.10
C TRP A 178 -20.95 0.20 -3.92
N GLU A 179 -21.13 -0.99 -3.36
CA GLU A 179 -20.79 -2.25 -4.04
C GLU A 179 -21.79 -2.61 -5.14
N SER A 180 -23.06 -2.22 -4.98
CA SER A 180 -24.09 -2.44 -5.99
C SER A 180 -23.88 -1.63 -7.28
N LEU A 181 -23.11 -0.54 -7.21
CA LEU A 181 -22.82 0.32 -8.34
C LEU A 181 -21.70 -0.25 -9.22
N ILE A 182 -22.04 -0.58 -10.47
CA ILE A 182 -21.12 -1.12 -11.47
C ILE A 182 -20.79 -0.03 -12.49
N TYR A 183 -19.53 0.37 -12.54
CA TYR A 183 -19.00 1.39 -13.44
C TYR A 183 -17.71 0.91 -14.11
N ASP A 184 -17.19 1.73 -15.03
CA ASP A 184 -15.86 1.53 -15.59
C ASP A 184 -14.79 1.45 -14.49
N SER A 185 -13.80 0.58 -14.72
CA SER A 185 -12.68 0.36 -13.81
C SER A 185 -11.99 1.68 -13.45
N GLY A 186 -11.75 1.91 -12.16
CA GLY A 186 -11.06 3.10 -11.67
C GLY A 186 -11.96 4.30 -11.41
N LEU A 187 -13.22 4.32 -11.88
CA LEU A 187 -14.10 5.48 -11.67
C LEU A 187 -14.42 5.70 -10.18
N LYS A 188 -14.87 4.63 -9.52
CA LYS A 188 -15.21 4.63 -8.09
C LYS A 188 -14.03 5.09 -7.23
N GLN A 189 -12.84 4.55 -7.50
CA GLN A 189 -11.61 4.87 -6.78
C GLN A 189 -11.14 6.31 -7.06
N ARG A 190 -11.27 6.80 -8.30
CA ARG A 190 -10.92 8.19 -8.63
C ARG A 190 -11.85 9.18 -7.93
N LEU A 191 -13.14 8.88 -7.89
CA LEU A 191 -14.13 9.70 -7.18
C LEU A 191 -13.83 9.75 -5.68
N LEU A 192 -13.56 8.59 -5.06
CA LEU A 192 -13.21 8.49 -3.65
C LEU A 192 -11.92 9.28 -3.33
N ARG A 193 -10.87 9.11 -4.15
CA ARG A 193 -9.62 9.87 -4.01
C ARG A 193 -9.82 11.38 -4.16
N TYR A 194 -10.67 11.80 -5.09
CA TYR A 194 -11.00 13.22 -5.28
C TYR A 194 -11.68 13.80 -4.03
N ALA A 195 -12.72 13.13 -3.52
CA ALA A 195 -13.44 13.56 -2.32
C ALA A 195 -12.53 13.60 -1.09
N ALA A 196 -11.73 12.54 -0.85
CA ALA A 196 -10.78 12.48 0.25
C ALA A 196 -9.74 13.62 0.17
N SER A 197 -9.21 13.90 -1.03
CA SER A 197 -8.27 14.99 -1.25
C SER A 197 -8.89 16.37 -1.00
N ALA A 198 -10.14 16.59 -1.42
CA ALA A 198 -10.85 17.83 -1.18
C ALA A 198 -11.12 18.08 0.32
N LEU A 199 -11.44 17.03 1.08
CA LEU A 199 -11.57 17.09 2.53
C LEU A 199 -10.22 17.37 3.20
N LEU A 200 -9.15 16.69 2.79
CA LEU A 200 -7.79 16.93 3.28
C LEU A 200 -7.34 18.37 3.02
N PHE A 201 -7.58 18.90 1.82
CA PHE A 201 -7.22 20.29 1.51
C PHE A 201 -8.03 21.29 2.33
N THR A 202 -9.30 20.99 2.60
CA THR A 202 -10.12 21.78 3.54
C THR A 202 -9.51 21.76 4.94
N GLU A 203 -9.14 20.59 5.45
CA GLU A 203 -8.52 20.41 6.77
C GLU A 203 -7.19 21.17 6.89
N LYS A 204 -6.39 21.17 5.81
CA LYS A 204 -5.11 21.91 5.75
C LYS A 204 -5.28 23.39 5.39
N CYS A 205 -6.50 23.89 5.26
CA CYS A 205 -6.81 25.28 4.92
C CYS A 205 -6.06 25.77 3.66
N VAL A 206 -5.94 24.92 2.64
CA VAL A 206 -5.24 25.27 1.40
C VAL A 206 -5.97 26.45 0.73
N ASN A 207 -5.19 27.41 0.21
CA ASN A 207 -5.74 28.60 -0.42
C ASN A 207 -6.46 28.24 -1.75
N PRO A 208 -7.79 28.45 -1.86
CA PRO A 208 -8.57 28.07 -3.04
C PRO A 208 -8.20 28.89 -4.29
N PHE A 209 -7.53 30.04 -4.12
CA PHE A 209 -7.04 30.85 -5.24
C PHE A 209 -5.73 30.33 -5.85
N LEU A 210 -5.01 29.47 -5.14
CA LEU A 210 -3.77 28.84 -5.62
C LEU A 210 -4.02 27.42 -6.13
N VAL A 211 -4.87 26.67 -5.42
CA VAL A 211 -5.28 25.31 -5.78
C VAL A 211 -6.79 25.29 -5.81
N SER A 212 -7.37 25.23 -7.02
CA SER A 212 -8.82 25.15 -7.19
C SER A 212 -9.30 23.70 -7.11
N TRP A 213 -10.39 23.48 -6.39
CA TRP A 213 -11.19 22.26 -6.46
C TRP A 213 -12.66 22.64 -6.32
N ASN A 214 -13.55 21.92 -7.00
CA ASN A 214 -14.99 22.12 -6.86
C ASN A 214 -15.48 21.29 -5.67
N ARG A 215 -16.25 21.94 -4.79
CA ARG A 215 -17.00 21.26 -3.73
C ARG A 215 -18.30 20.72 -4.28
#